data_AF-A0A534CVY8-F1
#
_entry.id   AF-A0A534CVY8-F1
#
_cell.length_a   1.000
_cell.length_b   1.000
_cell.length_c   1.000
_cell.angle_alpha   90.00
_cell.angle_beta   90.00
_cell.angle_gamma   90.00
#
_symmetry.space_group_name_H-M   'P 1'
#
loop_
_entity.id
_entity.type
_entity.pdbx_description
1 polymer ?
#
loop_
_entity_poly.entity_id
_entity_poly.type
_entity_poly.pdbx_seq_one_letter_code
_entity_poly.pdbx_strand_id
1 'polypeptide(L)'
;MAGSTDPKIDATLKFAAAIVRERGAVTPEDFQKVKSAGCSDEEIQEIVANVALFTFANYINLVIGTEIDFPLVMPVKQRAAEKRI
;
A
#
# COMPACT_ATOMS: atom_id res chain seq x y z
N MET A 1 -2.55 -10.20 2.61
CA MET A 1 -2.85 -8.77 2.36
C MET A 1 -2.46 -7.99 3.60
N ALA A 2 -1.98 -6.75 3.44
CA ALA A 2 -1.71 -5.88 4.59
C ALA A 2 -3.02 -5.63 5.35
N GLY A 3 -2.96 -5.60 6.68
CA GLY A 3 -4.12 -5.41 7.53
C GLY A 3 -3.70 -4.94 8.92
N SER A 4 -4.64 -4.35 9.64
CA SER A 4 -4.43 -3.78 10.98
C SER A 4 -5.57 -4.18 11.92
N THR A 5 -5.29 -4.22 13.22
CA THR A 5 -6.34 -4.32 14.25
C THR A 5 -7.05 -2.98 14.48
N ASP A 6 -6.45 -1.87 14.05
CA ASP A 6 -7.10 -0.57 14.00
C ASP A 6 -7.99 -0.50 12.74
N PRO A 7 -9.32 -0.28 12.89
CA PRO A 7 -10.24 -0.28 11.76
C PRO A 7 -9.97 0.79 10.71
N LYS A 8 -9.51 1.99 11.11
CA LYS A 8 -9.22 3.10 10.20
C LYS A 8 -7.96 2.81 9.38
N ILE A 9 -6.93 2.26 10.04
CA ILE A 9 -5.70 1.85 9.35
C ILE A 9 -5.99 0.69 8.39
N ASP A 10 -6.76 -0.30 8.82
CA ASP A 10 -7.11 -1.45 7.98
C ASP A 10 -7.90 -1.03 6.73
N ALA A 11 -8.88 -0.12 6.88
CA ALA A 11 -9.61 0.44 5.75
C ALA A 11 -8.71 1.24 4.80
N THR A 12 -7.81 2.06 5.33
CA THR A 12 -6.81 2.80 4.55
C THR A 12 -5.94 1.85 3.71
N LEU A 13 -5.40 0.79 4.31
CA LEU A 13 -4.56 -0.20 3.62
C LEU A 13 -5.32 -0.93 2.51
N LYS A 14 -6.58 -1.33 2.79
CA LYS A 14 -7.44 -2.00 1.81
C LYS A 14 -7.82 -1.08 0.66
N PHE A 15 -8.12 0.19 0.95
CA PHE A 15 -8.44 1.19 -0.07
C PHE A 15 -7.24 1.46 -0.98
N ALA A 16 -6.04 1.69 -0.41
CA ALA A 16 -4.81 1.84 -1.19
C ALA A 16 -4.53 0.61 -2.09
N ALA A 17 -4.71 -0.60 -1.55
CA ALA A 17 -4.55 -1.83 -2.33
C ALA A 17 -5.59 -1.95 -3.46
N ALA A 18 -6.83 -1.51 -3.23
CA ALA A 18 -7.87 -1.47 -4.26
C ALA A 18 -7.50 -0.50 -5.39
N ILE A 19 -7.03 0.72 -5.08
CA ILE A 19 -6.58 1.70 -6.08
C ILE A 19 -5.51 1.09 -7.00
N VAL A 20 -4.50 0.41 -6.42
CA VAL A 20 -3.43 -0.24 -7.21
C VAL A 20 -3.99 -1.36 -8.09
N ARG A 21 -4.79 -2.27 -7.52
CA ARG A 21 -5.33 -3.42 -8.25
C ARG A 21 -6.25 -3.02 -9.40
N GLU A 22 -7.15 -2.08 -9.13
CA GLU A 22 -8.14 -1.61 -10.09
C GLU A 22 -7.63 -0.44 -10.94
N ARG A 23 -6.34 -0.08 -10.80
CA ARG A 23 -5.68 1.02 -11.57
C ARG A 23 -6.46 2.34 -11.49
N GLY A 24 -6.94 2.67 -10.29
CA GLY A 24 -7.72 3.87 -10.02
C GLY A 24 -9.24 3.74 -10.27
N ALA A 25 -9.72 2.65 -10.87
CA ALA A 25 -11.14 2.40 -11.09
C ALA A 25 -11.85 1.85 -9.83
N VAL A 26 -11.66 2.51 -8.69
CA VAL A 26 -12.33 2.14 -7.43
C VAL A 26 -13.82 2.47 -7.48
N THR A 27 -14.63 1.67 -6.81
CA THR A 27 -16.08 1.83 -6.81
C THR A 27 -16.54 2.85 -5.76
N PRO A 28 -17.77 3.40 -5.89
CA PRO A 28 -18.36 4.19 -4.82
C PRO A 28 -18.44 3.43 -3.47
N GLU A 29 -18.60 2.11 -3.51
CA GLU A 29 -18.61 1.27 -2.31
C GLU A 29 -17.25 1.27 -1.61
N ASP A 30 -16.15 1.22 -2.35
CA ASP A 30 -14.79 1.30 -1.80
C ASP A 30 -14.54 2.66 -1.12
N PHE A 31 -15.01 3.74 -1.76
CA PHE A 31 -14.94 5.09 -1.19
C PHE A 31 -15.77 5.20 0.10
N GLN A 32 -16.98 4.65 0.11
CA GLN A 32 -17.82 4.68 1.31
C GLN A 32 -17.24 3.85 2.47
N LYS A 33 -16.60 2.71 2.18
CA LYS A 33 -15.93 1.90 3.20
C LYS A 33 -14.83 2.67 3.92
N VAL A 34 -13.98 3.39 3.19
CA VAL A 34 -12.89 4.17 3.81
C VAL A 34 -13.42 5.40 4.56
N LYS A 35 -14.44 6.10 4.04
CA LYS A 35 -15.13 7.19 4.78
C LYS A 35 -15.77 6.68 6.07
N SER A 36 -16.46 5.55 6.02
CA SER A 36 -17.16 4.97 7.19
C SER A 36 -16.19 4.51 8.29
N ALA A 37 -14.92 4.26 7.94
CA ALA A 37 -13.86 3.98 8.90
C ALA A 37 -13.29 5.23 9.58
N GLY A 38 -13.82 6.42 9.27
CA GLY A 38 -13.43 7.69 9.88
C GLY A 38 -12.30 8.43 9.14
N CYS A 39 -12.06 8.10 7.87
CA CYS A 39 -11.15 8.89 7.03
C CYS A 39 -11.84 10.18 6.54
N SER A 40 -11.13 11.29 6.61
CA SER A 40 -11.56 12.57 6.02
C SER A 40 -11.37 12.55 4.50
N ASP A 41 -11.96 13.53 3.80
CA ASP A 41 -11.78 13.63 2.34
C ASP A 41 -10.33 14.01 1.98
N GLU A 42 -9.68 14.81 2.83
CA GLU A 42 -8.26 15.16 2.70
C GLU A 42 -7.35 13.94 2.88
N GLU A 43 -7.61 13.09 3.88
CA GLU A 43 -6.88 11.84 4.09
C GLU A 43 -7.07 10.89 2.89
N ILE A 44 -8.27 10.82 2.33
CA ILE A 44 -8.54 9.99 1.14
C ILE A 44 -7.79 10.54 -0.08
N GLN A 45 -7.80 11.85 -0.28
CA GLN A 45 -7.02 12.50 -1.32
C GLN A 45 -5.52 12.20 -1.16
N GLU A 46 -4.99 12.26 0.06
CA GLU A 46 -3.60 11.95 0.36
C GLU A 46 -3.26 10.47 0.06
N ILE A 47 -4.16 9.53 0.38
CA ILE A 47 -3.98 8.12 0.01
C ILE A 47 -3.87 7.96 -1.51
N VAL A 48 -4.78 8.59 -2.27
CA VAL A 48 -4.76 8.53 -3.74
C VAL A 48 -3.47 9.15 -4.29
N ALA A 49 -3.07 10.32 -3.78
CA ALA A 49 -1.85 11.01 -4.20
C ALA A 49 -0.60 10.16 -3.95
N ASN A 50 -0.50 9.53 -2.78
CA ASN A 50 0.60 8.63 -2.44
C ASN A 50 0.63 7.41 -3.37
N VAL A 51 -0.51 6.75 -3.60
CA VAL A 51 -0.57 5.61 -4.50
C VAL A 51 -0.12 6.00 -5.92
N ALA A 52 -0.57 7.15 -6.42
CA ALA A 52 -0.16 7.65 -7.73
C ALA A 52 1.35 7.93 -7.80
N LEU A 53 1.91 8.63 -6.80
CA LEU A 53 3.32 8.95 -6.72
C LEU A 53 4.21 7.70 -6.69
N PHE A 54 3.86 6.72 -5.85
CA PHE A 54 4.61 5.47 -5.77
C PHE A 54 4.44 4.62 -7.02
N THR A 55 3.26 4.62 -7.66
CA THR A 55 3.07 3.92 -8.94
C THR A 55 3.95 4.54 -10.04
N PHE A 56 3.98 5.87 -10.14
CA PHE A 56 4.86 6.59 -11.07
C PHE A 56 6.32 6.23 -10.84
N ALA A 57 6.82 6.36 -9.61
CA ALA A 57 8.21 6.04 -9.28
C ALA A 57 8.56 4.57 -9.55
N ASN A 58 7.67 3.64 -9.18
CA ASN A 58 7.85 2.22 -9.47
C ASN A 58 7.94 1.94 -10.97
N TYR A 59 7.10 2.59 -11.78
CA TYR A 59 7.14 2.39 -13.23
C TYR A 59 8.41 2.94 -13.86
N ILE A 60 8.86 4.12 -13.43
CA ILE A 60 10.16 4.65 -13.86
C ILE A 60 11.27 3.66 -13.53
N ASN A 61 11.34 3.20 -12.28
CA ASN A 61 12.39 2.27 -11.83
C ASN A 61 12.37 0.94 -12.60
N LEU A 62 11.18 0.40 -12.89
CA LEU A 62 11.04 -0.82 -13.68
C LEU A 62 11.47 -0.64 -15.14
N VAL A 63 11.15 0.50 -15.76
CA VAL A 63 11.48 0.78 -17.17
C VAL A 63 12.98 0.99 -17.35
N ILE A 64 13.64 1.71 -16.44
CA ILE A 64 15.08 2.01 -16.56
C ILE A 64 15.96 0.92 -15.94
N GLY A 65 15.39 -0.08 -15.28
CA GLY A 65 16.13 -1.16 -14.63
C GLY A 65 16.98 -0.69 -13.47
N THR A 66 16.47 0.21 -12.63
CA THR A 66 17.20 0.76 -11.48
C THR A 66 17.77 -0.36 -10.60
N GLU A 67 19.08 -0.39 -10.41
CA GLU A 67 19.76 -1.34 -9.53
C GLU A 67 19.44 -1.05 -8.06
N ILE A 68 19.32 -2.11 -7.25
CA ILE A 68 19.10 -2.00 -5.81
C ILE A 68 20.45 -1.67 -5.15
N ASP A 69 20.59 -0.45 -4.63
CA ASP A 69 21.80 0.06 -3.97
C ASP A 69 21.82 -0.20 -2.45
N PHE A 70 20.82 -0.92 -1.93
CA PHE A 70 20.69 -1.29 -0.52
C PHE A 70 21.01 -2.77 -0.27
N PRO A 71 21.53 -3.13 0.93
CA PRO A 71 21.73 -4.52 1.30
C PRO A 71 20.42 -5.32 1.24
N LEU A 72 20.44 -6.49 0.60
CA LEU A 72 19.31 -7.41 0.63
C LEU A 72 19.12 -7.93 2.07
N VAL A 73 17.97 -7.60 2.66
CA VAL A 73 17.58 -8.06 3.99
C VAL A 73 16.43 -9.04 3.90
N MET A 74 16.48 -10.09 4.72
CA MET A 74 15.38 -11.05 4.81
C MET A 74 14.23 -10.50 5.66
N PRO A 75 12.97 -10.81 5.32
CA PRO A 75 11.82 -10.49 6.16
C PRO A 75 12.02 -10.99 7.59
N VAL A 76 11.60 -10.19 8.59
CA VAL A 76 11.79 -10.50 10.02
C VAL A 76 11.25 -11.89 10.40
N LYS A 77 10.14 -12.31 9.80
CA LYS A 77 9.55 -13.65 10.02
C LYS A 77 10.44 -14.79 9.49
N GLN A 78 11.18 -14.54 8.42
CA GLN A 78 12.09 -15.51 7.78
C GLN A 78 13.40 -15.62 8.56
N ARG A 79 13.93 -14.48 9.05
CA ARG A 79 15.11 -14.43 9.94
C ARG A 79 14.90 -15.15 11.28
N ALA A 80 13.67 -15.16 11.80
CA ALA A 80 13.32 -15.87 13.04
C ALA A 80 13.18 -17.39 12.86
N ALA A 81 12.85 -17.86 11.64
CA ALA A 81 12.78 -19.28 11.32
C ALA A 81 14.19 -19.90 11.19
N GLU A 82 15.14 -19.16 10.61
CA GLU A 82 16.52 -19.62 10.46
C GLU A 82 17.30 -19.63 11.77
N LYS A 83 17.06 -18.68 12.68
CA LYS A 83 17.69 -18.67 14.02
C LYS A 83 17.20 -19.77 14.97
N ARG A 84 16.17 -20.52 14.57
CA ARG A 84 15.57 -21.60 15.38
C ARG A 84 16.04 -23.00 14.94
N ILE A 85 16.98 -23.07 14.01
CA ILE A 85 17.66 -24.30 13.57
C ILE A 85 19.12 -24.23 14.04
#